data_AF-A0A3N4N036-F1
#
_entry.id   AF-A0A3N4N036-F1
#
_cell.length_a   1.000
_cell.length_b   1.000
_cell.length_c   1.000
_cell.angle_alpha   90.00
_cell.angle_beta   90.00
_cell.angle_gamma   90.00
#
_symmetry.space_group_name_H-M   'P 1'
#
loop_
_entity.id
_entity.type
_entity.pdbx_description
1 polymer ?
#
loop_
_entity_poly.entity_id
_entity_poly.type
_entity_poly.pdbx_seq_one_letter_code
_entity_poly.pdbx_strand_id
1 'polypeptide(L)'
;MRIFTSPFGHLNYAAAFSEKQKQKLIKHFNLPQRSLDCNDGSYAAYVASFEHKGDDEEVKQLRVAVFNEEELKRHKDNTARIYALIVHEAMHIYQDILNEMVEHRPSVEFEAYSVQQICLDLFYCYEQFMKK
;
A
#
# COMPACT_ATOMS: atom_id res chain seq x y z
N MET A 1 9.69 3.75 7.48
CA MET A 1 8.41 3.08 7.19
C MET A 1 7.37 4.14 7.47
N ARG A 2 6.58 4.49 6.46
CA ARG A 2 5.53 5.50 6.59
C ARG A 2 4.19 4.79 6.51
N ILE A 3 3.28 5.24 7.35
CA ILE A 3 1.88 4.82 7.36
C ILE A 3 1.12 6.10 7.06
N PHE A 4 0.23 6.02 6.09
CA PHE A 4 -0.60 7.12 5.65
C PHE A 4 -2.03 6.84 6.07
N THR A 5 -2.79 7.90 6.25
CA THR A 5 -4.21 7.83 6.51
C THR A 5 -4.92 8.38 5.28
N SER A 6 -5.94 7.67 4.81
CA SER A 6 -6.80 8.14 3.72
C SER A 6 -7.39 9.52 4.03
N PRO A 7 -7.74 10.34 3.02
CA PRO A 7 -8.24 11.70 3.22
C PRO A 7 -9.42 11.85 4.20
N PHE A 8 -10.15 10.76 4.49
CA PHE A 8 -11.29 10.75 5.42
C PHE A 8 -11.02 10.06 6.75
N GLY A 9 -9.83 9.50 6.97
CA GLY A 9 -9.51 8.84 8.24
C GLY A 9 -10.01 7.40 8.38
N HIS A 10 -10.70 6.84 7.39
CA HIS A 10 -11.38 5.55 7.52
C HIS A 10 -10.44 4.35 7.33
N LEU A 11 -9.34 4.57 6.61
CA LEU A 11 -8.41 3.54 6.21
C LEU A 11 -6.97 4.05 6.29
N ASN A 12 -6.11 3.25 6.91
CA ASN A 12 -4.67 3.42 6.89
C ASN A 12 -4.06 2.59 5.75
N TYR A 13 -2.99 3.10 5.16
CA TYR A 13 -2.27 2.36 4.14
C TYR A 13 -0.76 2.56 4.19
N ALA A 14 -0.03 1.58 3.66
CA ALA A 14 1.43 1.58 3.59
C ALA A 14 1.92 0.79 2.38
N ALA A 15 3.21 0.90 2.07
CA ALA A 15 3.88 0.06 1.08
C ALA A 15 5.10 -0.65 1.65
N ALA A 16 5.33 -1.87 1.15
CA ALA A 16 6.49 -2.70 1.46
C ALA A 16 7.17 -3.18 0.17
N PHE A 17 8.40 -2.71 -0.05
CA PHE A 17 9.22 -3.03 -1.22
C PHE A 17 10.35 -4.04 -0.92
N SER A 18 10.47 -4.44 0.35
CA SER A 18 11.49 -5.38 0.81
C SER A 18 11.01 -6.23 1.97
N GLU A 19 11.62 -7.39 2.16
CA GLU A 19 11.33 -8.27 3.30
C GLU A 19 11.52 -7.57 4.64
N LYS A 20 12.54 -6.70 4.75
CA LYS A 20 12.78 -5.88 5.94
C LYS A 20 11.63 -4.92 6.24
N GLN A 21 10.99 -4.34 5.22
CA GLN A 21 9.82 -3.47 5.42
C GLN A 21 8.58 -4.28 5.83
N LYS A 22 8.35 -5.44 5.20
CA LYS A 22 7.27 -6.35 5.56
C LYS A 22 7.34 -6.77 7.03
N GLN A 23 8.50 -7.24 7.47
CA GLN A 23 8.73 -7.65 8.86
C GLN A 23 8.51 -6.50 9.86
N LYS A 24 8.86 -5.26 9.48
CA LYS A 24 8.59 -4.08 10.30
C LYS A 24 7.09 -3.78 10.41
N LEU A 25 6.33 -3.91 9.32
CA LEU A 25 4.87 -3.72 9.33
C LEU A 25 4.19 -4.81 10.16
N ILE A 26 4.56 -6.08 9.97
CA ILE A 26 4.06 -7.21 10.75
C ILE A 26 4.24 -6.96 12.24
N LYS A 27 5.44 -6.56 12.66
CA LYS A 27 5.73 -6.26 14.07
C LYS A 27 4.96 -5.03 14.57
N HIS A 28 4.86 -3.97 13.76
CA HIS A 28 4.24 -2.72 14.18
C HIS A 28 2.74 -2.86 14.41
N PHE A 29 2.05 -3.56 13.51
CA PHE A 29 0.60 -3.77 13.59
C PHE A 29 0.21 -5.10 14.26
N ASN A 30 1.19 -5.86 14.77
CA ASN A 30 0.99 -7.19 15.35
C ASN A 30 0.21 -8.15 14.41
N LEU A 31 0.56 -8.13 13.11
CA LEU A 31 -0.08 -8.96 12.10
C LEU A 31 0.37 -10.43 12.22
N PRO A 32 -0.43 -11.39 11.71
CA PRO A 32 0.01 -12.78 11.61
C PRO A 32 1.34 -12.89 10.85
N GLN A 33 2.21 -13.78 11.30
CA GLN A 33 3.46 -14.06 10.59
C GLN A 33 3.16 -14.54 9.16
N ARG A 34 4.01 -14.15 8.22
CA ARG A 34 3.91 -14.49 6.79
C ARG A 34 2.69 -13.92 6.06
N SER A 35 1.93 -13.03 6.70
CA SER A 35 0.75 -12.38 6.10
C SER A 35 1.06 -11.43 4.93
N LEU A 36 2.32 -10.99 4.80
CA LEU A 36 2.80 -10.12 3.72
C LEU A 36 3.75 -10.86 2.76
N ASP A 37 3.81 -12.19 2.80
CA ASP A 37 4.72 -12.96 1.97
C ASP A 37 4.23 -13.01 0.51
N CYS A 38 5.14 -12.81 -0.45
CA CYS A 38 4.87 -12.97 -1.89
C CYS A 38 5.22 -14.41 -2.37
N ASN A 39 4.94 -15.43 -1.56
CA ASN A 39 5.60 -16.74 -1.63
C ASN A 39 5.22 -17.64 -2.81
N ASP A 40 4.22 -17.30 -3.62
CA ASP A 40 3.79 -18.14 -4.74
C ASP A 40 4.38 -17.73 -6.10
N GLY A 41 5.14 -16.62 -6.14
CA GLY A 41 5.75 -16.11 -7.37
C GLY A 41 4.75 -15.69 -8.45
N SER A 42 3.45 -15.64 -8.13
CA SER A 42 2.40 -15.42 -9.12
C SER A 42 2.10 -13.93 -9.35
N TYR A 43 2.43 -13.07 -8.36
CA TYR A 43 2.19 -11.64 -8.42
C TYR A 43 3.47 -10.80 -8.29
N ALA A 44 3.59 -9.76 -9.11
CA ALA A 44 4.64 -8.74 -9.00
C ALA A 44 4.39 -7.79 -7.82
N ALA A 45 3.12 -7.54 -7.49
CA ALA A 45 2.67 -6.85 -6.31
C ALA A 45 1.20 -7.23 -6.02
N TYR A 46 0.74 -6.94 -4.80
CA TYR A 46 -0.66 -7.08 -4.40
C TYR A 46 -0.98 -6.17 -3.20
N VAL A 47 -2.26 -5.91 -2.95
CA VAL A 47 -2.72 -5.23 -1.72
C VAL A 47 -3.21 -6.26 -0.71
N ALA A 48 -2.60 -6.26 0.48
CA ALA A 48 -3.01 -7.06 1.62
C ALA A 48 -3.93 -6.26 2.56
N SER A 49 -4.98 -6.89 3.07
CA SER A 49 -6.01 -6.23 3.88
C SER A 49 -6.01 -6.77 5.31
N PHE A 50 -6.02 -5.86 6.28
CA PHE A 50 -6.03 -6.17 7.70
C PHE A 50 -6.87 -5.17 8.47
N GLU A 51 -7.14 -5.51 9.73
CA GLU A 51 -7.66 -4.62 10.73
C GLU A 51 -6.63 -4.48 11.84
N HIS A 52 -6.50 -3.29 12.42
CA HIS A 52 -5.67 -3.08 13.60
C HIS A 52 -6.36 -2.13 14.58
N LYS A 53 -5.97 -2.18 15.85
CA LYS A 53 -6.40 -1.17 16.83
C LYS A 53 -5.53 0.07 16.71
N GLY A 54 -6.15 1.25 16.60
CA GLY A 54 -5.49 2.53 16.72
C GLY A 54 -5.12 2.87 18.16
N ASP A 55 -4.41 3.99 18.34
CA ASP A 55 -4.02 4.50 19.67
C ASP A 55 -5.24 4.90 20.53
N ASP A 56 -6.35 5.21 19.87
CA ASP A 56 -7.67 5.51 20.41
C ASP A 56 -8.50 4.25 20.74
N GLU A 57 -7.89 3.07 20.65
CA GLU A 57 -8.52 1.74 20.73
C GLU A 57 -9.56 1.44 19.64
N GLU A 58 -9.81 2.37 18.72
CA GLU A 58 -10.70 2.17 17.59
C GLU A 58 -10.11 1.17 16.59
N VAL A 59 -10.96 0.29 16.06
CA VAL A 59 -10.55 -0.63 14.98
C VAL A 59 -10.47 0.17 13.69
N LYS A 60 -9.28 0.16 13.06
CA LYS A 60 -9.00 0.84 11.79
C LYS A 60 -8.62 -0.18 10.74
N GLN A 61 -9.09 0.07 9.52
CA GLN A 61 -8.73 -0.72 8.35
C GLN A 61 -7.31 -0.39 7.93
N LEU A 62 -6.55 -1.41 7.53
CA LEU A 62 -5.19 -1.30 7.01
C LEU A 62 -5.11 -1.97 5.64
N ARG A 63 -4.52 -1.26 4.68
CA ARG A 63 -4.10 -1.81 3.38
C ARG A 63 -2.59 -1.71 3.21
N VAL A 64 -1.95 -2.79 2.80
CA VAL A 64 -0.51 -2.79 2.54
C VAL A 64 -0.28 -3.17 1.09
N ALA A 65 0.24 -2.24 0.29
CA ALA A 65 0.77 -2.56 -1.03
C ALA A 65 2.09 -3.30 -0.86
N VAL A 66 2.10 -4.59 -1.17
CA VAL A 66 3.23 -5.50 -1.02
C VAL A 66 3.83 -5.74 -2.40
N PHE A 67 5.09 -5.40 -2.58
CA PHE A 67 5.82 -5.61 -3.83
C PHE A 67 6.82 -6.74 -3.68
N ASN A 68 6.96 -7.55 -4.74
CA ASN A 68 7.96 -8.60 -4.79
C ASN A 68 9.35 -7.98 -5.02
N GLU A 69 10.23 -8.10 -4.02
CA GLU A 69 11.57 -7.51 -4.03
C GLU A 69 12.44 -8.04 -5.18
N GLU A 70 12.29 -9.30 -5.57
CA GLU A 70 13.04 -9.89 -6.69
C GLU A 70 12.57 -9.33 -8.04
N GLU A 71 11.25 -9.15 -8.21
CA GLU A 71 10.68 -8.53 -9.41
C GLU A 71 11.16 -7.08 -9.56
N LEU A 72 11.16 -6.31 -8.46
CA LEU A 72 11.67 -4.94 -8.45
C LEU A 72 13.15 -4.89 -8.84
N LYS A 73 13.98 -5.79 -8.28
CA LYS A 73 15.41 -5.87 -8.61
C LYS A 73 15.63 -6.28 -10.07
N ARG A 74 14.84 -7.23 -10.60
CA ARG A 74 14.93 -7.68 -11.99
C ARG A 74 14.63 -6.55 -12.98
N HIS A 75 13.75 -5.62 -12.60
CA HIS A 75 13.31 -4.51 -13.43
C HIS A 75 13.83 -3.14 -12.94
N LYS A 76 14.90 -3.11 -12.13
CA LYS A 76 15.43 -1.88 -11.53
C LYS A 76 15.74 -0.77 -12.55
N ASP A 77 16.16 -1.15 -13.75
CA ASP A 77 16.54 -0.23 -14.83
C ASP A 77 15.32 0.22 -15.68
N ASN A 78 14.14 -0.37 -15.44
CA ASN A 78 12.88 0.01 -16.07
C ASN A 78 11.96 0.67 -15.04
N THR A 79 12.29 1.91 -14.68
CA THR A 79 11.57 2.66 -13.65
C THR A 79 10.11 2.91 -14.02
N ALA A 80 9.80 3.08 -15.31
CA ALA A 80 8.42 3.25 -15.79
C ALA A 80 7.54 2.04 -15.46
N ARG A 81 8.06 0.82 -15.60
CA ARG A 81 7.35 -0.42 -15.22
C ARG A 81 7.06 -0.45 -13.71
N ILE A 82 8.01 -0.03 -12.89
CA ILE A 82 7.84 -0.02 -11.43
C ILE A 82 6.80 1.02 -11.03
N TYR A 83 6.86 2.23 -11.58
CA TYR A 83 5.85 3.25 -11.31
C TYR A 83 4.46 2.83 -11.77
N ALA A 84 4.33 2.18 -12.94
CA ALA A 84 3.05 1.65 -13.39
C ALA A 84 2.50 0.59 -12.42
N LEU A 85 3.34 -0.28 -11.87
CA LEU A 85 2.94 -1.26 -10.86
C LEU A 85 2.50 -0.58 -9.56
N ILE A 86 3.19 0.48 -9.13
CA ILE A 86 2.78 1.26 -7.95
C ILE A 86 1.42 1.92 -8.15
N VAL A 87 1.17 2.50 -9.33
CA VAL A 87 -0.14 3.09 -9.67
C VAL A 87 -1.23 2.02 -9.67
N HIS A 88 -0.94 0.80 -10.15
CA HIS A 88 -1.88 -0.31 -10.11
C HIS A 88 -2.31 -0.65 -8.68
N GLU A 89 -1.36 -0.81 -7.75
CA GLU A 89 -1.69 -1.08 -6.35
C GLU A 89 -2.36 0.12 -5.66
N ALA A 90 -2.01 1.36 -6.05
CA ALA A 90 -2.69 2.56 -5.55
C ALA A 90 -4.18 2.58 -5.92
N MET A 91 -4.54 2.07 -7.11
CA MET A 91 -5.94 1.94 -7.51
C MET A 91 -6.70 0.92 -6.66
N HIS A 92 -6.09 -0.21 -6.30
CA HIS A 92 -6.71 -1.17 -5.38
C HIS A 92 -6.96 -0.56 -4.00
N ILE A 93 -6.00 0.20 -3.47
CA ILE A 93 -6.19 0.94 -2.20
C ILE A 93 -7.34 1.95 -2.33
N TYR A 94 -7.40 2.70 -3.43
CA TYR A 94 -8.49 3.67 -3.66
C TYR A 94 -9.86 2.99 -3.72
N GLN A 95 -9.97 1.88 -4.43
CA GLN A 95 -11.22 1.11 -4.51
C GLN A 95 -11.65 0.58 -3.14
N ASP A 96 -10.70 0.12 -2.33
CA ASP A 96 -11.00 -0.29 -0.96
C ASP A 96 -11.44 0.89 -0.09
N ILE A 97 -10.85 2.08 -0.23
CA ILE A 97 -11.31 3.29 0.46
C ILE A 97 -12.77 3.59 0.11
N LEU A 98 -13.15 3.53 -1.17
CA LEU A 98 -14.54 3.72 -1.60
C LEU A 98 -15.48 2.68 -0.97
N ASN A 99 -15.06 1.42 -0.91
CA ASN A 99 -15.83 0.35 -0.28
C ASN A 99 -16.05 0.59 1.21
N GLU A 100 -15.01 1.00 1.95
CA GLU A 100 -15.12 1.35 3.38
C GLU A 100 -16.03 2.56 3.62
N MET A 101 -16.07 3.51 2.67
CA MET A 101 -16.96 4.67 2.73
C MET A 101 -18.38 4.38 2.27
N VAL A 102 -18.64 3.18 1.73
CA VAL A 102 -19.91 2.84 1.03
C VAL A 102 -20.23 3.86 -0.08
N GLU A 103 -19.17 4.38 -0.73
CA GLU A 103 -19.27 5.35 -1.82
C GLU A 103 -19.18 4.65 -3.17
N HIS A 104 -20.20 4.80 -4.00
CA HIS A 104 -20.29 4.12 -5.30
C HIS A 104 -20.21 5.07 -6.49
N ARG A 105 -20.30 6.38 -6.26
CA ARG A 105 -20.28 7.44 -7.27
C ARG A 105 -19.46 8.64 -6.76
N PRO A 106 -18.15 8.45 -6.54
CA PRO A 106 -17.27 9.56 -6.18
C PRO A 106 -17.34 10.67 -7.24
N SER A 107 -17.15 11.93 -6.83
CA SER A 107 -17.00 13.01 -7.81
C SER A 107 -15.67 12.86 -8.56
N VAL A 108 -15.63 13.37 -9.79
CA VAL A 108 -14.42 13.29 -10.65
C VAL A 108 -13.21 13.96 -10.01
N GLU A 109 -13.40 15.08 -9.29
CA GLU A 109 -12.32 15.75 -8.56
C GLU A 109 -11.89 14.92 -7.34
N PHE A 110 -12.85 14.35 -6.62
CA PHE A 110 -12.57 13.54 -5.46
C PHE A 110 -11.73 12.30 -5.83
N GLU A 111 -12.08 11.62 -6.90
CA GLU A 111 -11.30 10.52 -7.46
C GLU A 111 -9.88 10.97 -7.85
N ALA A 112 -9.78 12.04 -8.64
CA ALA A 112 -8.48 12.54 -9.11
C ALA A 112 -7.54 12.90 -7.95
N TYR A 113 -8.03 13.64 -6.95
CA TYR A 113 -7.23 14.01 -5.78
C TYR A 113 -6.82 12.81 -4.92
N SER A 114 -7.73 11.85 -4.72
CA SER A 114 -7.45 10.65 -3.92
C SER A 114 -6.37 9.80 -4.55
N VAL A 115 -6.52 9.49 -5.85
CA VAL A 115 -5.55 8.69 -6.60
C VAL A 115 -4.22 9.42 -6.68
N GLN A 116 -4.22 10.73 -6.93
CA GLN A 116 -2.98 11.53 -6.94
C GLN A 116 -2.25 11.42 -5.59
N GLN A 117 -2.96 11.58 -4.47
CA GLN A 117 -2.37 11.55 -3.14
C GLN A 117 -1.77 10.17 -2.83
N ILE A 118 -2.54 9.09 -3.03
CA ILE A 118 -2.07 7.73 -2.77
C ILE A 118 -0.84 7.42 -3.64
N CYS A 119 -0.87 7.76 -4.94
CA CYS A 119 0.27 7.58 -5.83
C CYS A 119 1.51 8.31 -5.32
N LEU A 120 1.39 9.59 -4.96
CA LEU A 120 2.51 10.39 -4.44
C LEU A 120 3.10 9.77 -3.17
N ASP A 121 2.25 9.31 -2.25
CA ASP A 121 2.68 8.69 -1.01
C ASP A 121 3.45 7.37 -1.26
N LEU A 122 2.96 6.53 -2.17
CA LEU A 122 3.63 5.29 -2.54
C LEU A 122 4.93 5.52 -3.33
N PHE A 123 4.96 6.49 -4.25
CA PHE A 123 6.17 6.90 -4.96
C PHE A 123 7.25 7.38 -4.00
N TYR A 124 6.87 8.22 -3.04
CA TYR A 124 7.80 8.70 -2.02
C TYR A 124 8.37 7.54 -1.19
N CYS A 125 7.56 6.53 -0.86
CA CYS A 125 8.04 5.34 -0.17
C CYS A 125 9.01 4.51 -1.02
N TYR A 126 8.75 4.40 -2.32
CA TYR A 126 9.64 3.72 -3.26
C TYR A 126 10.98 4.46 -3.42
N GLU A 127 10.96 5.79 -3.58
CA GLU A 127 12.19 6.58 -3.64
C GLU A 127 13.04 6.45 -2.37
N GLN A 128 12.41 6.43 -1.21
CA GLN A 128 13.11 6.20 0.06
C GLN A 128 13.69 4.79 0.18
N PHE A 129 13.06 3.82 -0.47
CA PHE A 129 13.58 2.46 -0.56
C PHE A 129 14.82 2.42 -1.47
N MET A 130 14.79 3.08 -2.62
CA MET A 130 15.91 3.11 -3.57
C MET A 130 17.14 3.88 -3.09
N LYS A 131 16.98 4.83 -2.16
CA LYS A 131 18.09 5.61 -1.58
C LYS A 131 18.87 4.87 -0.48
N LYS A 132 18.49 3.63 -0.13
CA LYS A 132 19.06 2.83 0.97
C LYS A 132 19.81 1.63 0.45
#